data_AF-A0A417U314-F1
#
_entry.id   AF-A0A417U314-F1
#
_cell.length_a   1.000
_cell.length_b   1.000
_cell.length_c   1.000
_cell.angle_alpha   90.00
_cell.angle_beta   90.00
_cell.angle_gamma   90.00
#
_symmetry.space_group_name_H-M   'P 1'
#
loop_
_entity.id
_entity.type
_entity.pdbx_description
1 polymer ?
#
loop_
_entity_poly.entity_id
_entity_poly.type
_entity_poly.pdbx_seq_one_letter_code
_entity_poly.pdbx_strand_id
1 'polypeptide(L)'
;MHTKLTIPERLKALRVSEKRMSLQELSDATGIPSSTPGNYEKDENMDMSLGNLITLADFYNVSTDYLLCRTELESGNKPIFYTDMASQMI
;
A
#
# COMPACT_ATOMS: atom_id res chain seq x y z
N MET A 1 17.13 6.94 -12.94
CA MET A 1 17.44 5.79 -12.09
C MET A 1 16.14 5.41 -11.39
N HIS A 2 15.58 4.22 -11.63
CA HIS A 2 14.51 3.71 -10.77
C HIS A 2 15.17 3.13 -9.53
N THR A 3 15.37 3.97 -8.51
CA THR A 3 15.81 3.50 -7.19
C THR A 3 14.71 2.60 -6.63
N LYS A 4 15.03 1.33 -6.41
CA LYS A 4 14.13 0.38 -5.76
C LYS A 4 13.82 0.91 -4.36
N LEU A 5 12.55 1.22 -4.11
CA LEU A 5 12.10 1.70 -2.80
C LEU A 5 12.25 0.59 -1.75
N THR A 6 12.66 0.98 -0.55
CA THR A 6 12.51 0.16 0.65
C THR A 6 11.04 0.09 1.07
N ILE A 7 10.67 -0.88 1.90
CA ILE A 7 9.30 -1.01 2.43
C ILE A 7 8.87 0.26 3.19
N PRO A 8 9.69 0.82 4.11
CA PRO A 8 9.37 2.09 4.76
C PRO A 8 9.07 3.24 3.79
N GLU A 9 9.87 3.37 2.73
CA GLU A 9 9.68 4.41 1.71
C GLU A 9 8.40 4.20 0.91
N ARG A 10 8.07 2.95 0.54
CA ARG A 10 6.82 2.59 -0.16
C ARG A 10 5.60 2.97 0.67
N LEU A 11 5.58 2.59 1.95
CA LEU A 11 4.49 2.89 2.88
C LEU A 11 4.29 4.41 3.02
N LYS A 12 5.39 5.14 3.21
CA LYS A 12 5.35 6.60 3.32
C LYS A 12 4.89 7.27 2.03
N ALA A 13 5.33 6.78 0.87
CA ALA A 13 4.91 7.31 -0.43
C ALA A 13 3.42 7.10 -0.66
N LEU A 14 2.88 5.91 -0.37
CA LEU A 14 1.45 5.62 -0.46
C LEU A 14 0.62 6.55 0.45
N ARG A 15 1.08 6.80 1.68
CA ARG A 15 0.39 7.70 2.60
C ARG A 15 0.45 9.17 2.18
N VAL A 16 1.65 9.67 1.85
CA VAL A 16 1.91 11.10 1.64
C VAL A 16 1.62 11.54 0.21
N SER A 17 2.09 10.79 -0.79
CA SER A 17 1.98 11.18 -2.20
C SER A 17 0.63 10.81 -2.79
N GLU A 18 0.18 9.56 -2.58
CA GLU A 18 -1.05 9.05 -3.20
C GLU A 18 -2.29 9.50 -2.42
N LYS A 19 -2.34 9.24 -1.11
CA LYS A 19 -3.51 9.55 -0.28
C LYS A 19 -3.48 10.94 0.37
N ARG A 20 -2.31 11.59 0.46
CA ARG A 20 -2.11 12.92 1.07
C ARG A 20 -2.66 13.07 2.49
N MET A 21 -2.39 12.08 3.34
CA MET A 21 -2.92 12.02 4.70
C MET A 21 -1.83 12.00 5.77
N SER A 22 -2.18 12.45 6.97
CA SER A 22 -1.40 12.32 8.19
C SER A 22 -1.44 10.88 8.73
N LEU A 23 -0.57 10.57 9.70
CA LEU A 23 -0.61 9.29 10.41
C LEU A 23 -1.90 9.12 11.23
N GLN A 24 -2.49 10.22 11.69
CA GLN A 24 -3.75 10.17 12.45
C GLN A 24 -4.92 9.84 11.53
N GLU A 25 -5.02 10.46 10.36
CA GLU A 25 -6.08 10.13 9.38
C GLU A 25 -5.96 8.69 8.88
N LEU A 26 -4.73 8.18 8.69
CA LEU A 26 -4.52 6.76 8.38
C LEU A 26 -5.00 5.86 9.53
N SER A 27 -4.71 6.24 10.77
CA SER A 27 -5.16 5.52 11.97
C SER A 27 -6.68 5.48 12.04
N ASP A 28 -7.34 6.61 11.80
CA ASP A 28 -8.80 6.71 11.86
C ASP A 28 -9.46 5.88 10.76
N ALA A 29 -8.83 5.79 9.58
CA ALA A 29 -9.37 5.04 8.46
C ALA A 29 -9.13 3.52 8.53
N THR A 30 -8.06 3.08 9.19
CA THR A 30 -7.65 1.65 9.23
C THR A 30 -7.86 0.99 10.59
N GLY A 31 -8.06 1.78 11.65
CA GLY A 31 -8.07 1.30 13.03
C GLY A 31 -6.69 0.93 13.58
N ILE A 32 -5.61 1.08 12.79
CA ILE A 32 -4.24 0.82 13.22
C ILE A 32 -3.74 2.04 14.01
N PRO A 33 -3.24 1.89 15.26
CA PRO A 33 -2.74 3.03 16.04
C PRO A 33 -1.69 3.85 15.28
N SER A 34 -1.78 5.17 15.30
CA SER A 34 -0.93 6.09 14.50
C SER A 34 0.59 5.91 14.71
N SER A 35 1.01 5.43 15.88
CA SER A 35 2.41 5.09 16.16
C SER A 35 2.91 3.90 15.35
N THR A 36 2.04 2.95 15.01
CA THR A 36 2.38 1.72 14.31
C THR A 36 2.81 1.98 12.85
N PRO A 37 2.02 2.65 11.98
CA PRO A 37 2.50 3.06 10.66
C PRO A 37 3.70 4.01 10.74
N GLY A 38 3.75 4.87 11.77
CA GLY A 38 4.89 5.76 12.02
C GLY A 38 6.21 5.02 12.30
N ASN A 39 6.14 3.80 12.85
CA ASN A 39 7.31 2.93 13.04
C ASN A 39 7.67 2.19 11.75
N TYR A 40 6.66 1.70 11.01
CA TYR A 40 6.89 1.03 9.72
C TYR A 40 7.56 1.95 8.68
N GLU A 41 7.26 3.24 8.72
CA GLU A 41 7.87 4.24 7.81
C GLU A 41 9.29 4.67 8.19
N LYS A 42 9.87 4.12 9.27
CA LYS A 42 11.20 4.51 9.77
C LYS A 42 12.19 3.36 9.85
N ASP A 43 11.73 2.15 10.18
CA ASP A 43 12.58 1.00 10.45
C ASP A 43 12.29 -0.14 9.48
N GLU A 44 13.30 -0.56 8.74
CA GLU A 44 13.24 -1.69 7.80
C GLU A 44 13.20 -3.06 8.48
N ASN A 45 13.57 -3.14 9.76
CA ASN A 45 13.58 -4.38 10.55
C ASN A 45 12.27 -4.59 11.35
N MET A 46 11.28 -3.73 11.15
CA MET A 46 10.03 -3.78 11.89
C MET A 46 9.17 -4.95 11.41
N ASP A 47 8.72 -5.77 12.36
CA ASP A 47 7.86 -6.92 12.07
C ASP A 47 6.40 -6.45 11.94
N MET A 48 5.90 -6.40 10.71
CA MET A 48 4.52 -6.05 10.43
C MET A 48 3.63 -7.28 10.63
N SER A 49 2.62 -7.16 11.50
CA SER A 49 1.66 -8.25 11.67
C SER A 49 0.91 -8.54 10.36
N LEU A 50 0.59 -9.81 10.11
CA LEU A 50 -0.18 -10.20 8.92
C LEU A 50 -1.52 -9.44 8.81
N GLY A 51 -2.17 -9.18 9.95
CA GLY A 51 -3.40 -8.39 9.99
C GLY A 51 -3.20 -6.96 9.48
N ASN A 52 -2.15 -6.27 9.96
CA ASN A 52 -1.88 -4.90 9.50
C ASN A 52 -1.45 -4.86 8.04
N LEU A 53 -0.69 -5.86 7.58
CA LEU A 53 -0.30 -6.00 6.18
C LEU A 53 -1.53 -6.10 5.26
N ILE A 54 -2.49 -6.96 5.61
CA ILE A 54 -3.74 -7.12 4.85
C ILE A 54 -4.56 -5.83 4.87
N THR A 55 -4.79 -5.26 6.07
CA THR A 55 -5.54 -4.00 6.22
C THR A 55 -4.95 -2.86 5.40
N LEU A 56 -3.62 -2.71 5.38
CA LEU A 56 -2.96 -1.67 4.59
C LEU A 56 -3.06 -1.95 3.09
N ALA A 57 -2.87 -3.20 2.67
CA ALA A 57 -2.99 -3.58 1.26
C ALA A 57 -4.41 -3.28 0.72
N ASP A 58 -5.44 -3.63 1.47
CA ASP A 58 -6.84 -3.36 1.13
C ASP A 58 -7.13 -1.86 1.12
N PHE A 59 -6.66 -1.11 2.13
CA PHE A 59 -6.85 0.34 2.23
C PHE A 59 -6.25 1.12 1.06
N TYR A 60 -5.05 0.73 0.63
CA TYR A 60 -4.38 1.32 -0.52
C TYR A 60 -4.83 0.70 -1.86
N ASN A 61 -5.63 -0.37 -1.83
CA ASN A 61 -6.07 -1.13 -3.01
C ASN A 61 -4.89 -1.64 -3.85
N VAL A 62 -3.88 -2.20 -3.19
CA VAL A 62 -2.67 -2.79 -3.78
C VAL A 62 -2.47 -4.22 -3.29
N SER A 63 -1.53 -4.97 -3.87
CA SER A 63 -1.15 -6.29 -3.34
C SER A 63 -0.20 -6.15 -2.16
N THR A 64 -0.15 -7.18 -1.33
CA THR A 64 0.89 -7.33 -0.30
C THR A 64 2.28 -7.40 -0.95
N ASP A 65 2.43 -8.04 -2.10
CA ASP A 65 3.69 -8.06 -2.86
C ASP A 65 4.17 -6.66 -3.27
N TYR A 66 3.26 -5.77 -3.67
CA TYR A 66 3.60 -4.38 -3.99
C TYR A 66 4.02 -3.63 -2.72
N LEU A 67 3.25 -3.79 -1.64
CA LEU A 67 3.50 -3.14 -0.35
C LEU A 67 4.86 -3.57 0.25
N LEU A 68 5.25 -4.84 0.04
CA LEU A 68 6.52 -5.44 0.45
C LEU A 68 7.66 -5.24 -0.59
N CYS A 69 7.46 -4.42 -1.61
CA CYS A 69 8.45 -4.15 -2.67
C CYS A 69 8.98 -5.41 -3.40
N ARG A 70 8.15 -6.46 -3.50
CA ARG A 70 8.43 -7.67 -4.30
C ARG A 70 8.04 -7.50 -5.77
N THR A 71 7.20 -6.52 -6.08
CA THR A 71 6.80 -6.11 -7.43
C THR A 71 6.59 -4.60 -7.51
N GLU A 72 6.72 -4.04 -8.71
CA GLU A 72 6.34 -2.65 -9.00
C GLU A 72 4.91 -2.54 -9.58
N LEU A 73 4.22 -3.68 -9.74
CA LEU A 73 2.84 -3.72 -10.21
C LEU A 73 1.88 -3.35 -9.07
N GLU A 74 1.33 -2.14 -9.14
CA GLU A 74 0.34 -1.63 -8.16
C GLU A 74 -0.98 -2.38 -8.15
N SER A 75 -1.35 -2.99 -9.28
CA SER A 75 -2.67 -3.59 -9.48
C SER A 75 -2.74 -4.99 -8.87
N GLY A 76 -2.97 -5.06 -7.55
CA GLY A 76 -2.93 -6.30 -6.79
C GLY A 76 -4.26 -6.89 -6.34
N ASN A 77 -5.36 -6.15 -6.38
CA ASN A 77 -6.67 -6.62 -5.92
C ASN A 77 -7.85 -6.00 -6.68
N LYS A 78 -7.61 -5.48 -7.89
CA LYS A 78 -8.71 -5.04 -8.75
C LYS A 78 -9.44 -6.28 -9.27
N PRO A 79 -10.77 -6.41 -9.06
CA PRO A 79 -11.55 -7.37 -9.82
C PRO A 79 -11.26 -7.11 -11.29
N ILE A 80 -10.86 -8.15 -12.02
CA ILE A 80 -10.74 -8.06 -13.48
C ILE A 80 -12.16 -7.91 -14.00
N PHE A 81 -12.65 -6.68 -14.10
CA PHE A 81 -13.91 -6.42 -14.77
C PHE A 81 -13.65 -6.67 -16.26
N TYR A 82 -14.06 -7.85 -16.74
CA TYR A 82 -13.97 -8.28 -18.14
C TYR A 82 -14.59 -7.29 -19.15
N THR A 83 -15.31 -6.26 -18.68
CA THR A 83 -15.99 -5.25 -19.49
C THR A 83 -15.05 -4.35 -20.29
N ASP A 84 -13.77 -4.23 -19.93
CA ASP A 84 -12.82 -3.37 -20.69
C ASP A 84 -12.22 -4.06 -21.93
N MET A 85 -12.24 -5.40 -21.98
CA MET A 85 -11.80 -6.16 -23.17
C MET A 85 -12.82 -6.10 -24.32
N ALA A 86 -14.09 -5.79 -24.02
CA ALA A 86 -15.14 -5.67 -25.04
C ALA A 86 -15.14 -4.29 -25.74
N SER A 87 -14.56 -3.26 -25.12
CA SER A 87 -14.50 -1.91 -25.72
C SER A 87 -13.31 -1.73 -26.68
N GLN A 88 -12.40 -2.69 -26.76
CA GLN A 88 -11.25 -2.68 -27.67
C GLN A 88 -11.44 -3.62 -28.89
N MET A 89 -12.62 -4.23 -29.04
CA MET A 89 -12.99 -5.08 -30.18
C MET A 89 -14.12 -4.48 -31.05
N ILE A 90 -14.15 -3.14 -31.18
CA ILE A 90 -15.00 -2.45 -32.17
C ILE A 90 -14.13 -1.49 -32.97
#